data_AF-A0AAF3FLA6-F1
#
_entry.id   AF-A0AAF3FLA6-F1
#
_cell.length_a   1.000
_cell.length_b   1.000
_cell.length_c   1.000
_cell.angle_alpha   90.00
_cell.angle_beta   90.00
_cell.angle_gamma   90.00
#
_symmetry.space_group_name_H-M   'P 1'
#
loop_
_entity.id
_entity.type
_entity.pdbx_description
1 polymer ?
#
loop_
_entity_poly.entity_id
_entity_poly.type
_entity_poly.pdbx_seq_one_letter_code
_entity_poly.pdbx_strand_id
1 'polypeptide(L)'
;MHIDYTPIVRIFDLKTIIFVTYVRWVISTFSTEKKARTLLNFMCSWSPSPETKVKLEETYNKGLTELSFFLAANIPVEIDTKLALLQENSVDRRIDMMVEKLFKKMDIACVRCHTTIARAEDIFSVTAEGNSRHFVNNYGFVHEIITTTEAQHYAFRGPPDASFSWFEGYKWQIIECTMCLDHLGWEYTSKKYEPKSFFGLTRRSVALRERKDDQPISTEEQLSLVPDDVLN
;
A
#
# COMPACT_ATOMS: atom_id res chain seq x y z
N MET A 1 9.38 -37.03 64.23
CA MET A 1 9.22 -35.79 63.44
C MET A 1 8.93 -36.21 62.00
N HIS A 2 7.65 -36.25 61.61
CA HIS A 2 7.25 -36.46 60.22
C HIS A 2 7.10 -35.09 59.57
N ILE A 3 7.80 -34.87 58.46
CA ILE A 3 7.69 -33.66 57.64
C ILE A 3 6.72 -34.00 56.51
N ASP A 4 5.53 -33.38 56.54
CA ASP A 4 4.55 -33.47 55.46
C ASP A 4 5.05 -32.69 54.24
N TYR A 5 5.23 -33.42 53.13
CA TYR A 5 5.43 -32.82 51.80
C TYR A 5 4.06 -32.72 51.11
N THR A 6 3.42 -31.55 51.23
CA THR A 6 2.31 -31.20 50.34
C THR A 6 2.87 -30.42 49.13
N PRO A 7 2.64 -30.87 47.89
CA PRO A 7 3.05 -30.12 46.71
C PRO A 7 2.17 -28.88 46.57
N ILE A 8 2.79 -27.69 46.58
CA ILE A 8 2.11 -26.43 46.25
C ILE A 8 1.81 -26.46 44.75
N VAL A 9 0.66 -27.02 44.37
CA VAL A 9 0.10 -26.83 43.04
C VAL A 9 -0.39 -25.38 42.98
N ARG A 10 0.33 -24.52 42.25
CA ARG A 10 -0.17 -23.18 41.92
C ARG A 10 -1.35 -23.33 40.97
N ILE A 11 -2.55 -23.44 41.53
CA ILE A 11 -3.80 -23.31 40.79
C ILE A 11 -3.90 -21.83 40.40
N PHE A 12 -3.61 -21.51 39.13
CA PHE A 12 -3.97 -20.20 38.61
C PHE A 12 -5.49 -20.14 38.55
N ASP A 13 -6.09 -19.19 39.28
CA ASP A 13 -7.53 -18.95 39.26
C ASP A 13 -8.01 -18.75 37.80
N LEU A 14 -9.19 -19.27 37.47
CA LEU A 14 -9.89 -19.07 36.20
C LEU A 14 -9.91 -17.59 35.80
N LYS A 15 -10.03 -16.66 36.76
CA LYS A 15 -9.94 -15.22 36.47
C LYS A 15 -8.57 -14.79 35.94
N THR A 16 -7.49 -15.35 36.48
CA THR A 16 -6.13 -15.07 36.01
C THR A 16 -5.87 -15.72 34.66
N ILE A 17 -6.39 -16.92 34.41
CA ILE A 17 -6.30 -17.59 33.11
C ILE A 17 -7.09 -16.81 32.06
N ILE A 18 -8.34 -16.44 32.36
CA ILE A 18 -9.18 -15.61 31.47
C ILE A 18 -8.53 -14.25 31.23
N PHE A 19 -7.97 -13.60 32.25
CA PHE A 19 -7.27 -12.33 32.08
C PHE A 19 -6.03 -12.49 31.19
N VAL A 20 -5.20 -13.52 31.39
CA VAL A 20 -4.01 -13.76 30.57
C VAL A 20 -4.38 -14.17 29.15
N THR A 21 -5.40 -15.01 28.94
CA THR A 21 -5.84 -15.38 27.59
C THR A 21 -6.56 -14.24 26.89
N TYR A 22 -7.34 -13.43 27.60
CA TYR A 22 -7.96 -12.21 27.07
C TYR A 22 -6.92 -11.15 26.75
N VAL A 23 -5.96 -10.88 27.63
CA VAL A 23 -4.85 -9.95 27.37
C VAL A 23 -3.97 -10.47 26.23
N ARG A 24 -3.69 -11.77 26.17
CA ARG A 24 -2.94 -12.38 25.07
C ARG A 24 -3.73 -12.36 23.75
N TRP A 25 -5.05 -12.51 23.81
CA TRP A 25 -5.95 -12.36 22.67
C TRP A 25 -5.98 -10.90 22.20
N VAL A 26 -6.21 -9.92 23.08
CA VAL A 26 -6.14 -8.48 22.80
C VAL A 26 -4.77 -8.09 22.23
N ILE A 27 -3.68 -8.56 22.84
CA ILE A 27 -2.32 -8.37 22.33
C ILE A 27 -2.15 -9.04 20.96
N SER A 28 -2.74 -10.22 20.72
CA SER A 28 -2.69 -10.87 19.40
C SER A 28 -3.51 -10.13 18.34
N THR A 29 -4.64 -9.53 18.72
CA THR A 29 -5.53 -8.77 17.85
C THR A 29 -4.94 -7.40 17.50
N PHE A 30 -4.18 -6.79 18.41
CA PHE A 30 -3.47 -5.51 18.23
C PHE A 30 -1.97 -5.65 17.96
N SER A 31 -1.47 -6.88 17.78
CA SER A 31 -0.05 -7.17 17.64
C SER A 31 0.54 -6.44 16.42
N THR A 32 1.71 -5.84 16.62
CA THR A 32 2.56 -5.30 15.55
C THR A 32 2.78 -6.31 14.43
N GLU A 33 2.85 -7.60 14.75
CA GLU A 33 2.98 -8.67 13.76
C GLU A 33 1.72 -8.80 12.88
N LYS A 34 0.52 -8.69 13.47
CA LYS A 34 -0.73 -8.72 12.70
C LYS A 34 -0.82 -7.50 11.77
N LYS A 35 -0.54 -6.31 12.30
CA LYS A 35 -0.48 -5.07 11.51
C LYS A 35 0.54 -5.16 10.36
N ALA A 36 1.74 -5.69 10.63
CA ALA A 36 2.76 -5.89 9.62
C ALA A 36 2.31 -6.86 8.51
N ARG A 37 1.63 -7.96 8.87
CA ARG A 37 1.03 -8.89 7.91
C ARG A 37 -0.05 -8.22 7.08
N THR A 38 -0.91 -7.41 7.70
CA THR A 38 -1.94 -6.66 6.97
C THR A 38 -1.33 -5.69 5.96
N LEU A 39 -0.30 -4.94 6.35
CA LEU A 39 0.46 -4.06 5.45
C LEU A 39 1.10 -4.83 4.30
N LEU A 40 1.66 -6.01 4.58
CA LEU A 40 2.27 -6.87 3.59
C LEU A 40 1.24 -7.42 2.60
N ASN A 41 0.08 -7.89 3.08
CA ASN A 41 -1.02 -8.35 2.23
C ASN A 41 -1.55 -7.22 1.34
N PHE A 42 -1.67 -6.01 1.90
CA PHE A 42 -2.08 -4.84 1.14
C PHE A 42 -1.06 -4.50 0.03
N MET A 43 0.24 -4.56 0.32
CA MET A 43 1.26 -4.39 -0.71
C MET A 43 1.30 -5.52 -1.75
N CYS A 44 1.08 -6.77 -1.35
CA CYS A 44 0.92 -7.91 -2.26
C CYS A 44 -0.29 -7.71 -3.19
N SER A 45 -1.37 -7.10 -2.71
CA SER A 45 -2.55 -6.80 -3.53
C SER A 45 -2.23 -5.83 -4.68
N TRP A 46 -1.26 -4.93 -4.48
CA TRP A 46 -0.80 -4.00 -5.50
C TRP A 46 0.13 -4.65 -6.53
N SER A 47 0.91 -5.66 -6.16
CA SER A 47 1.84 -6.34 -7.09
C SER A 47 1.66 -7.85 -7.00
N PRO A 48 0.80 -8.46 -7.83
CA PRO A 48 0.55 -9.90 -7.77
C PRO A 48 1.71 -10.74 -8.35
N SER A 49 2.85 -10.13 -8.68
CA SER A 49 3.97 -10.86 -9.29
C SER A 49 4.55 -11.89 -8.30
N PRO A 50 4.85 -13.13 -8.75
CA PRO A 50 5.45 -14.15 -7.90
C PRO A 50 6.77 -13.71 -7.26
N GLU A 51 7.58 -12.94 -8.00
CA GLU A 51 8.86 -12.41 -7.54
C GLU A 51 8.71 -11.43 -6.38
N THR A 52 7.70 -10.56 -6.44
CA THR A 52 7.38 -9.63 -5.33
C THR A 52 6.97 -10.40 -4.08
N LYS A 53 6.15 -11.45 -4.22
CA LYS A 53 5.74 -12.28 -3.09
C LYS A 53 6.92 -12.99 -2.42
N VAL A 54 7.82 -13.60 -3.21
CA VAL A 54 9.02 -14.26 -2.68
C VAL A 54 9.91 -13.28 -1.92
N LYS A 55 10.20 -12.10 -2.50
CA LYS A 55 11.02 -11.07 -1.84
C LYS A 55 10.40 -10.56 -0.54
N LEU A 56 9.07 -10.45 -0.50
CA LEU A 56 8.31 -10.05 0.67
C LEU A 56 8.38 -11.10 1.79
N GLU A 57 8.21 -12.38 1.46
CA GLU A 57 8.37 -13.49 2.41
C GLU A 57 9.79 -13.59 2.97
N GLU A 58 10.80 -13.48 2.11
CA GLU A 58 12.21 -13.43 2.53
C GLU A 58 12.47 -12.28 3.51
N THR A 59 11.88 -11.11 3.26
CA THR A 59 12.03 -9.93 4.12
C THR A 59 11.28 -10.12 5.44
N TYR A 60 10.09 -10.71 5.41
CA TYR A 60 9.33 -11.08 6.61
C TYR A 60 10.14 -12.01 7.52
N ASN A 61 10.80 -13.01 6.93
CA ASN A 61 11.62 -13.99 7.65
C ASN A 61 12.89 -13.39 8.29
N LYS A 62 13.34 -12.21 7.85
CA LYS A 62 14.45 -11.47 8.49
C LYS A 62 14.03 -10.73 9.77
N GLY A 63 12.73 -10.61 10.03
CA GLY A 63 12.17 -10.01 11.23
C GLY A 63 11.49 -8.64 11.00
N LEU A 64 10.72 -8.20 12.00
CA LEU A 64 9.84 -7.02 11.90
C LEU A 64 10.59 -5.70 11.68
N THR A 65 11.83 -5.58 12.13
CA THR A 65 12.65 -4.38 11.89
C THR A 65 12.95 -4.19 10.41
N GLU A 66 13.48 -5.23 9.75
CA GLU A 66 13.83 -5.19 8.33
C GLU A 66 12.56 -5.01 7.48
N LEU A 67 11.51 -5.76 7.83
CA LEU A 67 10.21 -5.66 7.18
C LEU A 67 9.64 -4.24 7.26
N SER A 68 9.63 -3.62 8.44
CA SER A 68 9.04 -2.29 8.59
C SER A 68 9.78 -1.20 7.81
N PHE A 69 11.11 -1.30 7.67
CA PHE A 69 11.86 -0.41 6.78
C PHE A 69 11.59 -0.67 5.30
N PHE A 70 11.50 -1.95 4.91
CA PHE A 70 11.13 -2.31 3.56
C PHE A 70 9.74 -1.77 3.19
N LEU A 71 8.75 -1.95 4.06
CA LEU A 71 7.40 -1.41 3.87
C LEU A 71 7.45 0.13 3.76
N ALA A 72 8.16 0.81 4.68
CA ALA A 72 8.30 2.27 4.67
C ALA A 72 8.99 2.81 3.40
N ALA A 73 9.90 2.04 2.81
CA ALA A 73 10.57 2.41 1.57
C ALA A 73 9.66 2.29 0.33
N ASN A 74 8.63 1.45 0.38
CA ASN A 74 7.80 1.09 -0.78
C ASN A 74 6.35 1.59 -0.69
N ILE A 75 5.92 2.09 0.47
CA ILE A 75 4.60 2.68 0.68
C ILE A 75 4.44 4.00 -0.11
N PRO A 76 3.31 4.22 -0.82
CA PRO A 76 3.06 5.43 -1.59
C PRO A 76 2.56 6.54 -0.66
N VAL A 77 3.47 7.22 0.03
CA VAL A 77 3.18 8.39 0.87
C VAL A 77 3.94 9.62 0.39
N GLU A 78 3.59 10.80 0.91
CA GLU A 78 4.33 12.03 0.65
C GLU A 78 5.77 11.97 1.17
N ILE A 79 6.69 12.71 0.53
CA ILE A 79 8.13 12.67 0.85
C ILE A 79 8.41 12.96 2.33
N ASP A 80 7.71 13.92 2.93
CA ASP A 80 7.88 14.28 4.34
C ASP A 80 7.42 13.15 5.26
N THR A 81 6.32 12.47 4.91
CA THR A 81 5.84 11.30 5.65
C THR A 81 6.82 10.14 5.50
N LYS A 82 7.38 9.94 4.31
CA LYS A 82 8.39 8.90 4.05
C LYS A 82 9.65 9.12 4.88
N LEU A 83 10.14 10.37 4.94
CA LEU A 83 11.28 10.73 5.77
C LEU A 83 10.99 10.48 7.26
N ALA A 84 9.80 10.87 7.74
CA ALA A 84 9.39 10.60 9.12
C ALA A 84 9.35 9.09 9.44
N LEU A 85 8.83 8.26 8.53
CA LEU A 85 8.81 6.80 8.69
C LEU A 85 10.23 6.20 8.76
N LEU A 86 11.14 6.67 7.90
CA LEU A 86 12.52 6.19 7.87
C LEU A 86 13.35 6.65 9.08
N GLN A 87 12.99 7.78 9.70
CA GLN A 87 13.63 8.30 10.91
C GLN A 87 13.05 7.72 12.21
N GLU A 88 11.88 7.10 12.18
CA GLU A 88 11.24 6.54 13.37
C GLU A 88 12.04 5.33 13.89
N ASN A 89 12.36 5.30 15.18
CA ASN A 89 13.23 4.27 15.77
C ASN A 89 12.45 3.04 16.25
N SER A 90 11.19 3.22 16.67
CA SER A 90 10.35 2.12 17.13
C SER A 90 9.70 1.40 15.96
N VAL A 91 9.86 0.08 15.90
CA VAL A 91 9.21 -0.78 14.89
C VAL A 91 7.70 -0.71 15.02
N ASP A 92 7.17 -0.79 16.25
CA ASP A 92 5.74 -0.70 16.53
C ASP A 92 5.17 0.62 16.04
N ARG A 93 5.82 1.74 16.40
CA ARG A 93 5.38 3.08 16.00
C ARG A 93 5.49 3.30 14.49
N ARG A 94 6.55 2.79 13.85
CA ARG A 94 6.72 2.86 12.40
C ARG A 94 5.58 2.11 11.69
N ILE A 95 5.23 0.93 12.17
CA ILE A 95 4.10 0.14 11.64
C ILE A 95 2.78 0.85 11.88
N ASP A 96 2.54 1.39 13.07
CA ASP A 96 1.33 2.15 13.38
C ASP A 96 1.17 3.37 12.48
N MET A 97 2.25 4.13 12.25
CA MET A 97 2.26 5.25 11.31
C MET A 97 1.93 4.80 9.88
N MET A 98 2.45 3.65 9.43
CA MET A 98 2.14 3.11 8.10
C MET A 98 0.67 2.67 7.99
N VAL A 99 0.15 1.98 9.02
CA VAL A 99 -1.26 1.57 9.13
C VAL A 99 -2.15 2.80 9.08
N GLU A 100 -1.93 3.78 9.95
CA GLU A 100 -2.71 5.03 9.98
C GLU A 100 -2.73 5.74 8.63
N LYS A 101 -1.62 5.68 7.87
CA LYS A 101 -1.51 6.32 6.56
C LYS A 101 -2.14 5.51 5.43
N LEU A 102 -2.06 4.18 5.47
CA LEU A 102 -2.59 3.30 4.41
C LEU A 102 -4.07 3.04 4.54
N PHE A 103 -4.60 2.99 5.77
CA PHE A 103 -6.02 2.76 5.98
C PHE A 103 -6.85 4.04 5.96
N LYS A 104 -6.21 5.21 5.90
CA LYS A 104 -6.89 6.41 5.43
C LYS A 104 -7.23 6.19 3.95
N LYS A 105 -8.52 6.29 3.60
CA LYS A 105 -8.90 6.26 2.19
C LYS A 105 -8.31 7.48 1.51
N MET A 106 -7.38 7.24 0.60
CA MET A 106 -6.68 8.29 -0.11
C MET A 106 -7.18 8.33 -1.54
N ASP A 107 -7.34 9.55 -2.03
CA ASP A 107 -7.60 9.85 -3.41
C ASP A 107 -6.33 10.38 -4.06
N ILE A 108 -6.06 9.96 -5.29
CA ILE A 108 -5.10 10.59 -6.16
C ILE A 108 -5.83 11.75 -6.83
N ALA A 109 -5.41 12.99 -6.57
CA ALA A 109 -6.06 14.19 -7.06
C ALA A 109 -5.11 15.04 -7.90
N CYS A 110 -5.66 15.82 -8.84
CA CYS A 110 -4.90 16.78 -9.62
C CYS A 110 -4.24 17.82 -8.70
N VAL A 111 -2.93 18.05 -8.87
CA VAL A 111 -2.17 19.03 -8.08
C VAL A 111 -2.73 20.44 -8.29
N ARG A 112 -3.16 20.76 -9.51
CA ARG A 112 -3.62 22.11 -9.89
C ARG A 112 -5.00 22.46 -9.36
N CYS A 113 -6.00 21.61 -9.61
CA CYS A 113 -7.41 21.92 -9.30
C CYS A 113 -8.04 21.00 -8.26
N HIS A 114 -7.29 20.03 -7.75
CA HIS A 114 -7.69 19.19 -6.61
C HIS A 114 -8.81 18.20 -6.89
N THR A 115 -9.24 18.09 -8.14
CA THR A 115 -10.21 17.09 -8.59
C THR A 115 -9.63 15.69 -8.43
N THR A 116 -10.40 14.80 -7.78
CA THR A 116 -10.03 13.37 -7.65
C THR A 116 -9.94 12.71 -9.01
N ILE A 117 -8.78 12.12 -9.32
CA ILE A 117 -8.49 11.43 -10.57
C ILE A 117 -8.56 9.92 -10.40
N ALA A 118 -8.12 9.36 -9.29
CA ALA A 118 -8.17 7.91 -9.05
C ALA A 118 -8.20 7.66 -7.55
N ARG A 119 -8.48 6.41 -7.14
CA ARG A 119 -8.36 6.01 -5.73
C ARG A 119 -7.01 5.36 -5.48
N ALA A 120 -6.48 5.52 -4.28
CA ALA A 120 -5.24 4.84 -3.91
C ALA A 120 -5.41 3.31 -3.86
N GLU A 121 -6.64 2.84 -3.66
CA GLU A 121 -6.99 1.42 -3.71
C GLU A 121 -6.80 0.80 -5.09
N ASP A 122 -6.88 1.61 -6.15
CA ASP A 122 -6.73 1.17 -7.54
C ASP A 122 -5.26 1.17 -8.01
N ILE A 123 -4.32 1.61 -7.16
CA ILE A 123 -2.89 1.58 -7.45
C ILE A 123 -2.44 0.12 -7.56
N PHE A 124 -1.67 -0.18 -8.60
CA PHE A 124 -1.04 -1.48 -8.77
C PHE A 124 0.35 -1.32 -9.37
N SER A 125 1.17 -2.35 -9.29
CA SER A 125 2.47 -2.44 -9.90
C SER A 125 2.42 -3.31 -11.14
N VAL A 126 2.89 -2.77 -12.26
CA VAL A 126 3.03 -3.52 -13.52
C VAL A 126 4.28 -4.42 -13.50
N THR A 127 5.22 -4.22 -12.57
CA THR A 127 6.50 -4.95 -12.52
C THR A 127 6.92 -5.33 -11.09
N ALA A 128 7.84 -6.28 -10.94
CA ALA A 128 8.33 -6.70 -9.62
C ALA A 128 9.04 -5.60 -8.79
N GLU A 129 9.44 -4.50 -9.43
CA GLU A 129 10.18 -3.36 -8.85
C GLU A 129 9.32 -2.37 -8.03
N GLY A 130 7.99 -2.55 -7.97
CA GLY A 130 7.09 -1.74 -7.14
C GLY A 130 6.30 -0.64 -7.88
N ASN A 131 5.49 0.11 -7.12
CA ASN A 131 4.39 0.97 -7.64
C ASN A 131 4.81 2.30 -8.28
N SER A 132 6.09 2.69 -8.18
CA SER A 132 6.60 3.96 -8.71
C SER A 132 7.84 3.73 -9.55
N ARG A 133 7.81 4.09 -10.84
CA ARG A 133 8.95 3.95 -11.76
C ARG A 133 9.32 5.29 -12.38
N HIS A 134 10.62 5.48 -12.60
CA HIS A 134 11.15 6.62 -13.31
C HIS A 134 11.36 6.26 -14.77
N PHE A 135 10.63 6.92 -15.66
CA PHE A 135 10.79 6.75 -17.10
C PHE A 135 11.29 8.04 -17.74
N VAL A 136 12.00 7.90 -18.85
CA VAL A 136 12.50 9.04 -19.62
C VAL A 136 11.74 9.07 -20.94
N ASN A 137 11.15 10.22 -21.28
CA ASN A 137 10.55 10.40 -22.60
C ASN A 137 11.62 10.69 -23.67
N ASN A 138 11.23 10.69 -24.94
CA ASN A 138 12.17 10.89 -26.06
C ASN A 138 12.85 12.27 -26.10
N TYR A 139 12.40 13.19 -25.26
CA TYR A 139 12.97 14.54 -25.11
C TYR A 139 13.87 14.65 -23.87
N GLY A 140 14.12 13.55 -23.15
CA GLY A 140 15.00 13.50 -21.99
C GLY A 140 14.35 13.87 -20.66
N PHE A 141 13.02 14.06 -20.60
CA PHE A 141 12.35 14.37 -19.34
C PHE A 141 12.09 13.11 -18.52
N VAL A 142 12.53 13.16 -17.26
CA VAL A 142 12.23 12.11 -16.26
C VAL A 142 10.83 12.30 -15.70
N HIS A 143 10.05 11.22 -15.71
CA HIS A 143 8.73 11.12 -15.13
C HIS A 143 8.69 9.98 -14.12
N GLU A 144 8.37 10.32 -12.87
CA GLU A 144 7.91 9.32 -11.90
C GLU A 144 6.44 9.01 -12.19
N ILE A 145 6.13 7.74 -12.40
CA ILE A 145 4.80 7.25 -12.81
C ILE A 145 4.20 6.38 -11.71
N ILE A 146 2.95 6.68 -11.37
CA ILE A 146 2.08 5.85 -10.54
C ILE A 146 1.09 5.15 -11.48
N THR A 147 1.01 3.82 -11.39
CA THR A 147 0.07 3.03 -12.18
C THR A 147 -1.22 2.73 -11.40
N THR A 148 -2.37 2.95 -12.04
CA THR A 148 -3.71 2.69 -11.47
C THR A 148 -4.60 1.97 -12.49
N THR A 149 -5.45 1.06 -12.02
CA THR A 149 -6.38 0.33 -12.89
C THR A 149 -7.54 1.22 -13.35
N GLU A 150 -7.95 2.16 -12.50
CA GLU A 150 -9.09 3.05 -12.75
C GLU A 150 -8.69 4.52 -12.64
N ALA A 151 -9.35 5.36 -13.44
CA ALA A 151 -9.24 6.82 -13.37
C ALA A 151 -10.57 7.48 -13.79
N GLN A 152 -10.78 8.70 -13.31
CA GLN A 152 -11.98 9.51 -13.53
C GLN A 152 -11.60 10.99 -13.74
N HIS A 153 -12.55 11.77 -14.25
CA HIS A 153 -12.39 13.21 -14.51
C HIS A 153 -11.20 13.55 -15.42
N TYR A 154 -10.98 12.69 -16.43
CA TYR A 154 -9.98 12.90 -17.47
C TYR A 154 -10.62 12.99 -18.86
N ALA A 155 -9.90 13.62 -19.78
CA ALA A 155 -10.19 13.66 -21.20
C ALA A 155 -8.94 13.27 -22.00
N PHE A 156 -9.14 12.64 -23.16
CA PHE A 156 -8.05 12.26 -24.03
C PHE A 156 -7.54 13.43 -24.88
N ARG A 157 -6.22 13.50 -25.08
CA ARG A 157 -5.59 14.37 -26.07
C ARG A 157 -4.88 13.54 -27.13
N GLY A 158 -5.27 13.77 -28.39
CA GLY A 158 -4.68 13.08 -29.56
C GLY A 158 -5.07 11.60 -29.65
N PRO A 159 -4.62 10.89 -30.70
CA PRO A 159 -4.86 9.45 -30.85
C PRO A 159 -3.89 8.61 -30.00
N PRO A 160 -4.21 7.33 -29.72
CA PRO A 160 -3.26 6.40 -29.11
C PRO A 160 -2.02 6.14 -29.99
N ASP A 161 -0.84 6.12 -29.39
CA ASP A 161 0.44 5.85 -30.05
C ASP A 161 1.17 4.67 -29.40
N ALA A 162 1.83 3.85 -30.22
CA ALA A 162 2.66 2.74 -29.76
C ALA A 162 4.15 3.12 -29.65
N SER A 163 4.54 4.20 -30.33
CA SER A 163 5.91 4.69 -30.43
C SER A 163 6.44 5.03 -29.04
N PHE A 164 7.59 4.46 -28.68
CA PHE A 164 8.27 4.74 -27.41
C PHE A 164 7.41 4.51 -26.16
N SER A 165 6.49 3.55 -26.22
CA SER A 165 5.76 3.12 -25.03
C SER A 165 6.71 2.60 -23.97
N TRP A 166 6.54 3.07 -22.73
CA TRP A 166 7.26 2.55 -21.57
C TRP A 166 6.79 1.16 -21.13
N PHE A 167 5.61 0.75 -21.60
CA PHE A 167 5.05 -0.57 -21.36
C PHE A 167 4.94 -1.30 -22.70
N GLU A 168 5.85 -2.23 -22.94
CA GLU A 168 5.92 -2.97 -24.18
C GLU A 168 4.60 -3.72 -24.45
N GLY A 169 4.10 -3.63 -25.68
CA GLY A 169 2.81 -4.24 -26.05
C GLY A 169 1.57 -3.41 -25.68
N TYR A 170 1.75 -2.22 -25.11
CA TYR A 170 0.70 -1.22 -24.89
C TYR A 170 0.85 -0.02 -25.82
N LYS A 171 -0.28 0.56 -26.21
CA LYS A 171 -0.34 1.91 -26.79
C LYS A 171 -0.65 2.89 -25.68
N TRP A 172 -0.03 4.06 -25.69
CA TRP A 172 -0.32 5.14 -24.76
C TRP A 172 -1.14 6.24 -25.42
N GLN A 173 -2.04 6.87 -24.66
CA GLN A 173 -2.78 8.05 -25.07
C GLN A 173 -2.75 9.08 -23.96
N ILE A 174 -2.48 10.34 -24.29
CA ILE A 174 -2.38 11.41 -23.29
C ILE A 174 -3.74 11.62 -22.63
N ILE A 175 -3.74 11.78 -21.30
CA ILE A 175 -4.91 12.16 -20.52
C ILE A 175 -4.69 13.48 -19.78
N GLU A 176 -5.74 14.29 -19.73
CA GLU A 176 -5.79 15.61 -19.10
C GLU A 176 -6.95 15.75 -18.15
N CYS A 177 -6.78 16.59 -17.13
CA CYS A 177 -7.85 16.87 -16.19
C CYS A 177 -8.99 17.62 -16.88
N THR A 178 -10.23 17.14 -16.77
CA THR A 178 -11.40 17.81 -17.36
C THR A 178 -11.66 19.19 -16.75
N MET A 179 -11.18 19.44 -15.54
CA MET A 179 -11.46 20.69 -14.80
C MET A 179 -10.45 21.80 -15.08
N CYS A 180 -9.17 21.47 -15.33
CA CYS A 180 -8.11 22.46 -15.51
C CYS A 180 -7.21 22.24 -16.72
N LEU A 181 -7.48 21.19 -17.51
CA LEU A 181 -6.76 20.82 -18.74
C LEU A 181 -5.26 20.54 -18.52
N ASP A 182 -4.84 20.37 -17.27
CA ASP A 182 -3.45 20.03 -16.95
C ASP A 182 -3.18 18.57 -17.34
N HIS A 183 -1.98 18.33 -17.86
CA HIS A 183 -1.54 17.00 -18.25
C HIS A 183 -1.45 16.09 -17.01
N LEU A 184 -2.20 14.99 -16.98
CA LEU A 184 -2.21 14.05 -15.85
C LEU A 184 -1.27 12.86 -16.06
N GLY A 185 -1.07 12.46 -17.31
CA GLY A 185 -0.32 11.25 -17.66
C GLY A 185 -0.88 10.59 -18.91
N TRP A 186 -0.95 9.26 -18.90
CA TRP A 186 -1.35 8.47 -20.06
C TRP A 186 -2.27 7.30 -19.69
N GLU A 187 -3.21 6.95 -20.56
CA GLU A 187 -3.85 5.63 -20.58
C GLU A 187 -3.02 4.69 -21.44
N TYR A 188 -2.80 3.46 -20.97
CA TYR A 188 -2.12 2.39 -21.67
C TYR A 188 -3.13 1.29 -22.02
N THR A 189 -3.31 1.02 -23.31
CA THR A 189 -4.23 -0.02 -23.80
C THR A 189 -3.51 -1.13 -24.55
N SER A 190 -3.91 -2.38 -24.30
CA SER A 190 -3.43 -3.56 -25.04
C SER A 190 -4.58 -4.47 -25.46
N LYS A 191 -4.45 -5.07 -26.64
CA LYS A 191 -5.34 -6.14 -27.08
C LYS A 191 -4.87 -7.53 -26.63
N LYS A 192 -3.59 -7.66 -26.27
CA LYS A 192 -2.91 -8.94 -26.04
C LYS A 192 -2.64 -9.22 -24.57
N TYR A 193 -2.29 -8.20 -23.80
CA TYR A 193 -1.89 -8.35 -22.41
C TYR A 193 -3.04 -8.07 -21.43
N GLU A 194 -2.84 -8.48 -20.18
CA GLU A 194 -3.67 -8.10 -19.03
C GLU A 194 -2.83 -7.24 -18.07
N PRO A 195 -3.39 -6.14 -17.51
CA PRO A 195 -4.74 -5.66 -17.76
C PRO A 195 -4.91 -5.09 -19.18
N LYS A 196 -6.12 -5.18 -19.76
CA LYS A 196 -6.43 -4.63 -21.09
C LYS A 196 -6.24 -3.11 -21.19
N SER A 197 -6.52 -2.40 -20.11
CA SER A 197 -6.21 -0.98 -19.95
C SER A 197 -5.74 -0.68 -18.54
N PHE A 198 -4.91 0.34 -18.40
CA PHE A 198 -4.56 0.96 -17.12
C PHE A 198 -4.05 2.39 -17.35
N PHE A 199 -3.83 3.16 -16.29
CA PHE A 199 -3.33 4.53 -16.38
C PHE A 199 -1.96 4.66 -15.73
N GLY A 200 -1.07 5.42 -16.35
CA GLY A 200 0.18 5.90 -15.76
C GLY A 200 0.09 7.39 -15.48
N LEU A 201 -0.14 7.75 -14.22
CA LEU A 201 -0.24 9.14 -13.76
C LEU A 201 1.15 9.67 -13.41
N THR A 202 1.49 10.86 -13.88
CA THR A 202 2.78 11.46 -13.53
C THR A 202 2.72 12.13 -12.16
N ARG A 203 3.66 11.77 -11.27
CA ARG A 203 3.72 12.27 -9.89
C ARG A 203 3.75 13.80 -9.79
N ARG A 204 4.25 14.49 -10.82
CA ARG A 204 4.26 15.96 -10.88
C ARG A 204 2.87 16.57 -10.98
N SER A 205 1.91 15.84 -11.53
CA SER A 205 0.56 16.34 -11.84
C SER A 205 -0.49 15.85 -10.85
N VAL A 206 -0.16 14.86 -10.02
CA VAL A 206 -1.08 14.27 -9.04
C VAL A 206 -0.49 14.16 -7.63
N ALA A 207 -1.33 14.39 -6.63
CA ALA A 207 -1.01 14.28 -5.22
C ALA A 207 -1.99 13.34 -4.52
N LEU A 208 -1.52 12.67 -3.46
CA LEU A 208 -2.40 11.88 -2.60
C LEU A 208 -3.12 12.82 -1.63
N ARG A 209 -4.42 12.59 -1.39
CA ARG A 209 -5.24 13.41 -0.51
C ARG A 209 -6.19 12.54 0.30
N GLU A 210 -6.38 12.92 1.56
CA GLU A 210 -7.36 12.27 2.43
C GLU A 210 -8.78 12.51 1.89
N ARG A 211 -9.55 11.43 1.71
CA ARG A 211 -10.94 11.49 1.26
C ARG A 211 -11.80 12.04 2.40
N LYS A 212 -12.50 13.16 2.16
CA LYS A 212 -13.24 13.89 3.20
C LYS A 212 -14.58 13.24 3.61
N ASP A 213 -15.09 12.33 2.79
CA ASP A 213 -16.47 11.82 2.92
C ASP A 213 -16.60 10.52 3.72
N ASP A 214 -15.49 9.92 4.16
CA ASP A 214 -15.52 8.73 5.01
C ASP A 214 -15.38 9.13 6.49
N GLN A 215 -16.35 8.71 7.31
CA GLN A 215 -16.17 8.62 8.75
C GLN A 215 -14.89 7.80 9.01
N PRO A 216 -14.05 8.17 10.00
CA PRO A 216 -12.87 7.38 10.32
C PRO A 216 -13.31 5.95 10.64
N ILE A 217 -13.01 5.02 9.73
CA ILE A 217 -13.23 3.60 9.98
C ILE A 217 -12.29 3.24 11.13
N SER A 218 -12.83 2.63 12.17
CA SER A 218 -12.01 2.26 13.33
C SER A 218 -10.89 1.32 12.88
N THR A 219 -9.71 1.44 13.49
CA THR A 219 -8.56 0.56 13.19
C THR A 219 -8.92 -0.93 13.32
N GLU A 220 -9.91 -1.26 14.18
CA GLU A 220 -10.47 -2.61 14.32
C GLU A 220 -11.29 -3.07 13.10
N GLU A 221 -12.17 -2.24 12.55
CA GLU A 221 -12.90 -2.55 11.31
C GLU A 221 -11.94 -2.68 10.12
N GLN A 222 -10.91 -1.83 10.05
CA GLN A 222 -9.92 -1.82 8.96
C GLN A 222 -9.08 -3.10 8.92
N LEU A 223 -8.65 -3.60 10.08
CA LEU A 223 -7.93 -4.89 10.17
C LEU A 223 -8.83 -6.10 9.89
N SER A 224 -10.15 -5.98 10.04
CA SER A 224 -11.10 -7.08 9.81
C SER A 224 -11.48 -7.29 8.33
N LEU A 225 -11.20 -6.31 7.47
CA LEU A 225 -11.55 -6.32 6.04
C LEU A 225 -10.48 -6.96 5.14
N VAL A 226 -9.29 -7.25 5.69
CA VAL A 226 -8.21 -7.90 4.93
C VAL A 226 -8.33 -9.41 5.12
N PRO A 227 -8.54 -10.20 4.05
CA PRO A 227 -8.62 -11.65 4.16
C PRO A 227 -7.38 -12.21 4.84
N ASP A 228 -7.57 -13.10 5.83
CA ASP A 228 -6.48 -13.74 6.58
C ASP A 228 -5.61 -14.65 5.67
N ASP A 229 -6.14 -15.07 4.52
CA ASP A 229 -5.56 -16.13 3.68
C ASP A 229 -5.02 -15.59 2.35
N VAL A 230 -3.77 -15.11 2.34
CA VAL A 230 -2.94 -15.06 1.11
C VAL A 230 -1.56 -15.72 1.32
N LEU A 231 -1.19 -16.02 2.57
CA LEU A 231 0.02 -16.74 2.94
C LEU A 231 -0.36 -18.05 3.65
N ASN A 232 -0.92 -18.99 2.89
CA ASN A 232 -0.86 -20.42 3.22
C ASN A 232 0.03 -21.11 2.19
#